data_AF-A0A1H0V5J5-F1
#
_entry.id   AF-A0A1H0V5J5-F1
#
_cell.length_a   1.000
_cell.length_b   1.000
_cell.length_c   1.000
_cell.angle_alpha   90.00
_cell.angle_beta   90.00
_cell.angle_gamma   90.00
#
_symmetry.space_group_name_H-M   'P 1'
#
loop_
_entity.id
_entity.type
_entity.pdbx_description
1 polymer ?
#
loop_
_entity_poly.entity_id
_entity_poly.type
_entity_poly.pdbx_seq_one_letter_code
_entity_poly.pdbx_strand_id
1 'polypeptide(L)'
;MGKGKGGGFDFDPEAVRGFAAVFADAQAQVTQIQAKIGQTEAKSADFGKSFVEHGAKFEQYMAALAADLAHLATHLGEVHAKLNEGTELVVTSDSSGYTSMKTLDERLQGSKPSTGSSSRTQAV
;
A
#
# COMPACT_ATOMS: atom_id res chain seq x y z
N MET A 1 -11.26 17.10 -25.55
CA MET A 1 -10.25 16.46 -26.42
C MET A 1 -9.03 17.36 -26.50
N GLY A 2 -7.84 16.89 -26.12
CA GLY A 2 -6.58 17.58 -26.49
C GLY A 2 -5.47 17.69 -25.43
N LYS A 3 -4.94 16.54 -25.00
CA LYS A 3 -3.50 16.27 -24.71
C LYS A 3 -2.67 17.33 -23.97
N GLY A 4 -2.54 17.16 -22.65
CA GLY A 4 -1.30 17.43 -21.93
C GLY A 4 -0.37 16.22 -22.05
N LYS A 5 0.67 16.31 -22.88
CA LYS A 5 1.77 15.35 -22.93
C LYS A 5 2.70 15.61 -21.74
N GLY A 6 2.53 14.85 -20.67
CA GLY A 6 3.54 14.63 -19.64
C GLY A 6 3.46 13.15 -19.28
N GLY A 7 4.42 12.34 -19.73
CA GLY A 7 4.47 10.90 -19.45
C GLY A 7 4.89 10.62 -18.01
N GLY A 8 4.13 11.09 -17.04
CA GLY A 8 4.14 10.55 -15.68
C GLY A 8 3.04 9.51 -15.60
N PHE A 9 3.30 8.37 -14.97
CA PHE A 9 2.24 7.46 -14.57
C PHE A 9 1.17 8.29 -13.84
N ASP A 10 -0.09 8.26 -14.31
CA ASP A 10 -1.23 8.71 -13.52
C ASP A 10 -1.29 7.80 -12.28
N PHE A 11 -0.59 8.20 -11.22
CA PHE A 11 -0.58 7.51 -9.95
C PHE A 11 -1.89 7.86 -9.24
N ASP A 12 -2.77 6.89 -9.11
CA ASP A 12 -4.00 7.00 -8.33
C ASP A 12 -3.79 6.34 -6.96
N PRO A 13 -3.63 7.14 -5.88
CA PRO A 13 -3.47 6.63 -4.52
C PRO A 13 -4.61 5.71 -4.07
N GLU A 14 -5.84 5.96 -4.54
CA GLU A 14 -6.99 5.15 -4.15
C GLU A 14 -6.96 3.79 -4.84
N ALA A 15 -6.59 3.75 -6.12
CA ALA A 15 -6.40 2.49 -6.84
C ALA A 15 -5.30 1.63 -6.20
N VAL A 16 -4.17 2.24 -5.81
CA VAL A 16 -3.06 1.52 -5.17
C VAL A 16 -3.44 1.01 -3.78
N ARG A 17 -4.16 1.80 -2.97
CA ARG A 17 -4.72 1.34 -1.67
C ARG A 17 -5.72 0.19 -1.88
N GLY A 18 -6.53 0.24 -2.93
CA GLY A 18 -7.42 -0.85 -3.33
C GLY A 18 -6.67 -2.15 -3.63
N PHE A 19 -5.58 -2.07 -4.40
CA PHE A 19 -4.71 -3.22 -4.63
C PHE A 19 -4.02 -3.70 -3.35
N ALA A 20 -3.57 -2.79 -2.49
CA ALA A 20 -2.97 -3.14 -1.20
C ALA A 20 -3.95 -3.96 -0.34
N ALA A 21 -5.22 -3.55 -0.28
CA ALA A 21 -6.26 -4.29 0.45
C ALA A 21 -6.44 -5.73 -0.04
N VAL A 22 -6.31 -5.99 -1.35
CA VAL A 22 -6.35 -7.35 -1.90
C VAL A 22 -5.22 -8.22 -1.35
N PHE A 23 -4.01 -7.67 -1.17
CA PHE A 23 -2.89 -8.40 -0.57
C PHE A 23 -3.12 -8.67 0.93
N ALA A 24 -3.74 -7.74 1.65
CA ALA A 24 -4.11 -7.95 3.05
C ALA A 24 -5.17 -9.07 3.19
N ASP A 25 -6.18 -9.09 2.33
CA ASP A 25 -7.20 -10.14 2.29
C ASP A 25 -6.58 -11.50 1.95
N ALA A 26 -5.68 -11.54 0.96
CA ALA A 26 -4.95 -12.74 0.60
C ALA A 26 -4.09 -13.26 1.77
N GLN A 27 -3.39 -12.38 2.49
CA GLN A 27 -2.61 -12.74 3.67
C GLN A 27 -3.50 -13.38 4.74
N ALA A 28 -4.68 -12.80 5.01
CA ALA A 28 -5.62 -13.34 5.98
C ALA A 28 -6.12 -14.75 5.58
N GLN A 29 -6.44 -14.94 4.29
CA GLN A 29 -6.84 -16.25 3.77
C GLN A 29 -5.73 -17.30 3.90
N VAL A 30 -4.48 -16.94 3.55
CA VAL A 30 -3.32 -17.84 3.69
C VAL A 30 -3.09 -18.22 5.15
N THR A 31 -3.20 -17.26 6.07
CA THR A 31 -3.07 -17.51 7.52
C THR A 31 -4.15 -18.45 8.03
N GLN A 32 -5.40 -18.31 7.55
CA GLN A 32 -6.48 -19.22 7.89
C GLN A 32 -6.25 -20.64 7.35
N ILE A 33 -5.73 -20.77 6.12
CA ILE A 33 -5.38 -22.07 5.53
C ILE A 33 -4.25 -22.73 6.33
N GLN A 34 -3.22 -21.97 6.68
CA GLN A 34 -2.12 -22.44 7.51
C GLN A 34 -2.63 -22.98 8.86
N ALA A 35 -3.52 -22.24 9.52
CA ALA A 35 -4.12 -22.68 10.79
C ALA A 35 -4.92 -23.99 10.63
N LYS A 36 -5.67 -24.14 9.54
CA LYS A 36 -6.45 -25.36 9.25
C LYS A 36 -5.55 -26.55 8.93
N ILE A 37 -4.45 -26.34 8.20
CA ILE A 37 -3.47 -27.38 7.89
C ILE A 37 -2.71 -27.82 9.15
N GLY A 38 -2.36 -26.88 10.02
CA GLY A 38 -1.75 -27.20 11.32
C GLY A 38 -2.71 -27.94 12.27
N GLN A 39 -4.02 -27.88 12.01
CA GLN A 39 -5.07 -28.54 12.77
C GLN A 39 -5.55 -29.86 12.15
N THR A 40 -4.90 -30.40 11.12
CA THR A 40 -5.33 -31.71 10.58
C THR A 40 -5.30 -32.75 11.70
N GLU A 41 -6.48 -33.14 12.17
CA GLU A 41 -6.68 -34.10 13.27
C GLU A 41 -6.30 -35.52 12.87
N ALA A 42 -5.86 -35.72 11.62
CA ALA A 42 -5.45 -36.99 11.06
C ALA A 42 -4.19 -37.49 11.78
N LYS A 43 -4.37 -38.53 12.60
CA LYS A 43 -3.35 -39.22 13.38
C LYS A 43 -2.97 -40.53 12.72
N SER A 44 -1.96 -41.19 13.27
CA SER A 44 -1.51 -42.51 12.82
C SER A 44 -2.64 -43.54 12.68
N ALA A 45 -3.65 -43.47 13.55
CA ALA A 45 -4.82 -44.34 13.53
C ALA A 45 -5.69 -44.15 12.28
N ASP A 46 -5.76 -42.95 11.72
CA ASP A 46 -6.62 -42.62 10.56
C ASP A 46 -6.06 -43.18 9.24
N PHE A 47 -4.76 -43.45 9.20
CA PHE A 47 -4.06 -43.96 8.03
C PHE A 47 -3.63 -45.44 8.16
N GLY A 48 -3.76 -46.03 9.35
CA GLY A 48 -3.48 -47.44 9.60
C GLY A 48 -2.08 -47.87 9.15
N LYS A 49 -1.99 -48.95 8.37
CA LYS A 49 -0.70 -49.47 7.86
C LYS A 49 0.04 -48.46 6.96
N SER A 50 -0.68 -47.65 6.20
CA SER A 50 -0.08 -46.62 5.34
C SER A 50 0.66 -45.56 6.13
N PHE A 51 0.27 -45.32 7.40
CA PHE A 51 1.04 -44.43 8.28
C PHE A 51 2.40 -45.00 8.66
N VAL A 52 2.48 -46.31 8.90
CA VAL A 52 3.74 -46.96 9.27
C VAL A 52 4.75 -46.86 8.12
N GLU A 53 4.26 -46.92 6.88
CA GLU A 53 5.09 -46.86 5.68
C GLU A 53 5.37 -45.42 5.20
N HIS A 54 4.46 -44.47 5.43
CA HIS A 54 4.51 -43.13 4.83
C HIS A 54 4.26 -41.96 5.80
N GLY A 55 3.90 -42.22 7.05
CA GLY A 55 3.51 -41.21 8.05
C GLY A 55 4.59 -40.18 8.32
N ALA A 56 5.86 -40.61 8.43
CA ALA A 56 6.97 -39.67 8.60
C ALA A 56 7.12 -38.70 7.41
N LYS A 57 6.88 -39.16 6.17
CA LYS A 57 6.88 -38.29 4.99
C LYS A 57 5.68 -37.36 4.98
N PHE A 58 4.52 -37.85 5.39
CA PHE A 58 3.32 -37.04 5.54
C PHE A 58 3.55 -35.89 6.53
N GLU A 59 4.05 -36.18 7.73
CA GLU A 59 4.37 -35.16 8.73
C GLU A 59 5.41 -34.16 8.20
N GLN A 60 6.47 -34.64 7.54
CA GLN A 60 7.48 -33.79 6.92
C GLN A 60 6.88 -32.85 5.87
N TYR A 61 6.01 -33.35 4.98
CA TYR A 61 5.38 -32.52 3.95
C TYR A 61 4.38 -31.54 4.53
N MET A 62 3.61 -31.93 5.54
CA MET A 62 2.68 -31.03 6.23
C MET A 62 3.42 -29.90 6.95
N ALA A 63 4.57 -30.20 7.57
CA ALA A 63 5.43 -29.18 8.18
C ALA A 63 6.02 -28.23 7.13
N ALA A 64 6.49 -28.75 5.99
CA ALA A 64 7.00 -27.93 4.88
C ALA A 64 5.90 -27.01 4.31
N LEU A 65 4.70 -27.54 4.07
CA LEU A 65 3.55 -26.76 3.61
C LEU A 65 3.18 -25.65 4.61
N ALA A 66 3.21 -25.94 5.90
CA ALA A 66 2.94 -24.93 6.93
C ALA A 66 3.99 -23.80 6.92
N ALA A 67 5.26 -24.12 6.69
CA ALA A 67 6.33 -23.13 6.58
C ALA A 67 6.19 -22.29 5.31
N ASP A 68 5.90 -22.91 4.16
CA ASP A 68 5.71 -22.20 2.89
C ASP A 68 4.52 -21.25 2.94
N LEU A 69 3.42 -21.65 3.59
CA LEU A 69 2.26 -20.78 3.82
C LEU A 69 2.59 -19.60 4.74
N ALA A 70 3.41 -19.80 5.77
CA ALA A 70 3.87 -18.73 6.65
C ALA A 70 4.73 -17.70 5.88
N HIS A 71 5.64 -18.17 5.02
CA HIS A 71 6.44 -17.32 4.16
C HIS A 71 5.58 -16.55 3.15
N LEU A 72 4.60 -17.21 2.53
CA LEU A 72 3.65 -16.56 1.62
C LEU A 72 2.85 -15.46 2.33
N ALA A 73 2.31 -15.74 3.53
CA ALA A 73 1.60 -14.74 4.32
C ALA A 73 2.49 -13.54 4.66
N THR A 74 3.76 -13.78 4.99
CA THR A 74 4.74 -12.72 5.25
C THR A 74 4.94 -11.83 4.03
N HIS A 75 5.20 -12.42 2.86
CA HIS A 75 5.39 -11.65 1.63
C HIS A 75 4.15 -10.87 1.20
N LEU A 76 2.95 -11.42 1.37
CA LEU A 76 1.71 -10.70 1.10
C LEU A 76 1.57 -9.47 2.02
N GLY A 77 1.91 -9.61 3.29
CA GLY A 77 1.93 -8.50 4.25
C GLY A 77 2.98 -7.44 3.91
N GLU A 78 4.18 -7.85 3.49
CA GLU A 78 5.24 -6.94 3.04
C GLU A 78 4.83 -6.14 1.80
N VAL A 79 4.18 -6.78 0.82
CA VAL A 79 3.68 -6.09 -0.38
C VAL A 79 2.61 -5.08 0.00
N HIS A 80 1.63 -5.47 0.84
CA HIS A 80 0.62 -4.55 1.36
C HIS A 80 1.26 -3.34 2.07
N ALA A 81 2.23 -3.57 2.95
CA ALA A 81 2.93 -2.52 3.67
C ALA A 81 3.67 -1.56 2.74
N LYS A 82 4.43 -2.08 1.77
CA LYS A 82 5.19 -1.27 0.80
C LYS A 82 4.29 -0.46 -0.12
N LEU A 83 3.15 -1.00 -0.55
CA LEU A 83 2.19 -0.27 -1.37
C LEU A 83 1.57 0.90 -0.60
N ASN A 84 1.22 0.69 0.67
CA ASN A 84 0.70 1.78 1.52
C ASN A 84 1.78 2.83 1.82
N GLU A 85 2.99 2.42 2.22
CA GLU A 85 4.11 3.33 2.46
C GLU A 85 4.45 4.18 1.23
N GLY A 86 4.56 3.55 0.07
CA GLY A 86 4.78 4.24 -1.19
C GLY A 86 3.65 5.24 -1.52
N THR A 87 2.40 4.88 -1.24
CA THR A 87 1.24 5.75 -1.46
C THR A 87 1.25 6.96 -0.54
N GLU A 88 1.54 6.78 0.75
CA GLU A 88 1.63 7.89 1.70
C GLU A 88 2.75 8.88 1.36
N LEU A 89 3.90 8.37 0.88
CA LEU A 89 5.01 9.20 0.42
C LEU A 89 4.58 10.10 -0.76
N VAL A 90 3.86 9.56 -1.74
CA VAL A 90 3.38 10.34 -2.89
C VAL A 90 2.36 11.40 -2.46
N VAL A 91 1.35 11.02 -1.68
CA VAL A 91 0.31 11.95 -1.19
C VAL A 91 0.92 13.09 -0.37
N THR A 92 1.89 12.78 0.49
CA THR A 92 2.59 13.78 1.31
C THR A 92 3.41 14.73 0.44
N SER A 93 4.15 14.18 -0.54
CA SER A 93 4.91 14.97 -1.50
C SER A 93 4.01 15.95 -2.27
N ASP A 94 2.89 15.48 -2.80
CA ASP A 94 1.95 16.30 -3.57
C ASP A 94 1.31 17.42 -2.72
N SER A 95 0.91 17.10 -1.49
CA SER A 95 0.35 18.09 -0.55
C SER A 95 1.36 19.19 -0.19
N SER A 96 2.62 18.81 0.06
CA SER A 96 3.70 19.76 0.37
C SER A 96 4.06 20.66 -0.82
N GLY A 97 4.06 20.09 -2.03
CA GLY A 97 4.26 20.83 -3.28
C GLY A 97 3.14 21.83 -3.53
N TYR A 98 1.88 21.40 -3.37
CA TYR A 98 0.71 22.27 -3.53
C TYR A 98 0.72 23.45 -2.55
N THR A 99 1.03 23.19 -1.26
CA THR A 99 1.12 24.24 -0.24
C THR A 99 2.24 25.23 -0.56
N SER A 100 3.40 24.74 -1.03
CA SER A 100 4.52 25.58 -1.43
C SER A 100 4.19 26.45 -2.65
N MET A 101 3.49 25.90 -3.64
CA MET A 101 3.04 26.67 -4.80
C MET A 101 2.00 27.72 -4.43
N LYS A 102 1.04 27.39 -3.57
CA LYS A 102 0.02 28.32 -3.09
C LYS A 102 0.64 29.51 -2.35
N THR A 103 1.58 29.24 -1.44
CA THR A 103 2.29 30.31 -0.72
C THR A 103 3.17 31.16 -1.63
N LEU A 104 3.76 30.57 -2.68
CA LEU A 104 4.51 31.33 -3.69
C LEU A 104 3.59 32.26 -4.51
N ASP A 105 2.43 31.75 -4.94
CA ASP A 105 1.42 32.49 -5.69
C ASP A 105 0.84 33.64 -4.85
N GLU A 106 0.51 33.40 -3.58
CA GLU A 106 0.05 34.44 -2.63
C GLU A 106 1.11 35.54 -2.45
N ARG A 107 2.40 35.20 -2.37
CA ARG A 107 3.50 36.19 -2.32
C ARG A 107 3.66 36.98 -3.61
N LEU A 108 3.48 36.34 -4.77
CA LEU A 108 3.55 37.00 -6.08
C LEU A 108 2.35 37.92 -6.33
N GLN A 109 1.15 37.55 -5.84
CA GLN A 109 -0.04 38.38 -5.94
C GLN A 109 -0.03 39.54 -4.92
N GLY A 110 0.46 39.30 -3.71
CA GLY A 110 0.61 40.33 -2.67
C GLY A 110 1.76 41.32 -2.91
N SER A 111 2.62 41.07 -3.90
CA SER A 111 3.74 41.95 -4.27
C SER A 111 3.48 42.82 -5.50
N LYS A 112 2.23 42.89 -6.00
CA LYS A 112 1.84 43.98 -6.91
C LYS A 112 1.98 45.31 -6.16
N PRO A 113 2.90 46.22 -6.56
CA PRO A 113 3.01 47.52 -5.91
C PRO A 113 1.70 48.27 -6.17
N SER A 114 1.02 48.69 -5.11
CA SER A 114 -0.01 49.73 -5.23
C SER A 114 0.73 51.01 -5.64
N THR A 115 0.77 51.26 -6.94
CA THR A 115 1.28 52.52 -7.47
C THR A 115 0.41 53.62 -6.87
N GLY A 116 1.02 54.38 -5.96
CA GLY A 116 0.35 55.41 -5.18
C GLY A 116 -0.34 56.43 -6.07
N SER A 117 -1.66 56.57 -5.87
CA SER A 117 -2.36 57.79 -6.24
C SER A 117 -2.20 58.77 -5.09
N SER A 118 -1.13 59.56 -5.10
CA SER A 118 -1.01 60.74 -4.23
C SER A 118 -2.00 61.79 -4.72
N SER A 119 -3.12 61.91 -4.03
CA SER A 119 -4.10 62.97 -4.21
C SER A 119 -3.45 64.33 -3.98
N ARG A 120 -3.24 65.08 -5.07
CA ARG A 120 -2.83 66.48 -5.04
C ARG A 120 -4.06 67.35 -4.78
N THR A 121 -4.24 67.79 -3.54
CA THR A 121 -5.16 68.88 -3.19
C THR A 121 -4.50 69.78 -2.16
N GLN A 122 -4.08 70.98 -2.57
CA GLN A 122 -4.11 72.14 -1.68
C GLN A 122 -4.29 73.43 -2.49
N ALA A 123 -5.13 74.29 -1.92
CA ALA A 123 -5.82 75.43 -2.49
C ALA A 123 -4.90 76.63 -2.79
N VAL A 124 -5.35 77.46 -3.74
CA VAL A 124 -5.24 78.93 -3.68
C VAL A 124 -6.57 79.50 -4.14
#